data_AF-A0A076FBK1-F1
#
_entry.id   AF-A0A076FBK1-F1
#
_cell.length_a   1.000
_cell.length_b   1.000
_cell.length_c   1.000
_cell.angle_alpha   90.00
_cell.angle_beta   90.00
_cell.angle_gamma   90.00
#
_symmetry.space_group_name_H-M   'P 1'
#
loop_
_entity.id
_entity.type
_entity.pdbx_description
1 polymer ?
#
loop_
_entity_poly.entity_id
_entity_poly.type
_entity_poly.pdbx_seq_one_letter_code
_entity_poly.pdbx_strand_id
1 'polypeptide(L)'
;MSSLLDIHKYSKKAFQHLYEKLSNKDFKRSYITKDDPITAVTGILWDITQGDKELKKIIETMDNIDKIKAENSRSRLEKITVTWLKKAYREHFENGYVISRSMYLKFIKIIMKPTSKEGENKLIASGTKLYNKIYSAYKMRQMSVRKTDKLDELKAKYPNLNIETAYRYAIVTGKFNLNADDIEDFEYLVQFLTQNQK
;
A
#
# COMPACT_ATOMS: atom_id res chain seq x y z
N MET A 1 -14.70 2.70 7.61
CA MET A 1 -15.08 2.07 6.33
C MET A 1 -14.05 1.01 6.03
N SER A 2 -14.42 -0.23 6.31
CA SER A 2 -13.62 -1.44 6.07
C SER A 2 -14.15 -2.00 4.74
N SER A 3 -13.40 -1.85 3.65
CA SER A 3 -13.84 -2.37 2.35
C SER A 3 -13.21 -3.74 2.12
N LEU A 4 -14.00 -4.69 1.64
CA LEU A 4 -13.55 -6.03 1.23
C LEU A 4 -12.59 -6.04 0.01
N LEU A 5 -12.12 -4.88 -0.45
CA LEU A 5 -11.33 -4.69 -1.68
C LEU A 5 -10.03 -5.52 -1.74
N ASP A 6 -9.58 -6.05 -0.60
CA ASP A 6 -8.36 -6.84 -0.46
C ASP A 6 -8.63 -8.27 0.02
N ILE A 7 -9.77 -8.87 -0.34
CA ILE A 7 -10.13 -10.22 0.15
C ILE A 7 -9.05 -11.27 -0.18
N HIS A 8 -8.32 -11.09 -1.29
CA HIS A 8 -7.22 -11.92 -1.74
C HIS A 8 -5.98 -11.88 -0.83
N LYS A 9 -5.87 -10.88 0.08
CA LYS A 9 -4.76 -10.74 1.02
C LYS A 9 -4.98 -11.51 2.32
N TYR A 10 -6.20 -11.95 2.60
CA TYR A 10 -6.50 -12.68 3.83
C TYR A 10 -5.96 -14.10 3.77
N SER A 11 -5.31 -14.52 4.86
CA SER A 11 -4.83 -15.88 5.01
C SER A 11 -5.98 -16.86 5.25
N LYS A 12 -5.71 -18.15 5.04
CA LYS A 12 -6.65 -19.24 5.38
C LYS A 12 -7.16 -19.13 6.83
N LYS A 13 -6.33 -18.64 7.76
CA LYS A 13 -6.68 -18.47 9.17
C LYS A 13 -7.71 -17.35 9.37
N ALA A 14 -7.56 -16.23 8.68
CA ALA A 14 -8.55 -15.15 8.72
C ALA A 14 -9.89 -15.59 8.11
N PHE A 15 -9.85 -16.33 7.00
CA PHE A 15 -11.07 -16.92 6.41
C PHE A 15 -11.73 -17.97 7.30
N GLN A 16 -10.95 -18.75 8.06
CA GLN A 16 -11.49 -19.71 9.00
C GLN A 16 -12.21 -19.01 10.16
N HIS A 17 -11.67 -17.90 10.66
CA HIS A 17 -12.35 -17.05 11.64
C HIS A 17 -13.69 -16.51 11.10
N LEU A 18 -13.71 -16.05 9.85
CA LEU A 18 -14.94 -15.65 9.17
C LEU A 18 -15.92 -16.82 9.17
N TYR A 19 -15.54 -17.97 8.62
CA TYR A 19 -16.39 -19.16 8.53
C TYR A 19 -17.00 -19.57 9.89
N GLU A 20 -16.20 -19.62 10.96
CA GLU A 20 -16.66 -19.96 12.31
C GLU A 20 -17.72 -18.98 12.83
N LYS A 21 -17.48 -17.67 12.64
CA LYS A 21 -18.44 -16.64 13.04
C LYS A 21 -19.70 -16.66 12.19
N LEU A 22 -19.55 -16.90 10.88
CA LEU A 22 -20.68 -17.02 9.96
C LEU A 22 -21.53 -18.27 10.19
N SER A 23 -20.94 -19.32 10.77
CA SER A 23 -21.60 -20.60 11.07
C SER A 23 -22.21 -20.66 12.48
N ASN A 24 -22.02 -19.60 13.29
CA ASN A 24 -22.60 -19.52 14.62
C ASN A 24 -24.12 -19.35 14.54
N LYS A 25 -24.88 -20.21 15.24
CA LYS A 25 -26.34 -20.18 15.28
C LYS A 25 -26.89 -18.91 15.94
N ASP A 26 -26.10 -18.25 16.79
CA ASP A 26 -26.49 -17.02 17.47
C ASP A 26 -26.24 -15.76 16.62
N PHE A 27 -25.53 -15.88 15.51
CA PHE A 27 -25.29 -14.77 14.59
C PHE A 27 -26.59 -14.48 13.83
N LYS A 28 -27.28 -13.40 14.20
CA LYS A 28 -28.57 -13.03 13.60
C LYS A 28 -28.38 -12.63 12.14
N ARG A 29 -28.86 -13.48 11.22
CA ARG A 29 -28.95 -13.17 9.79
C ARG A 29 -30.35 -13.38 9.26
N SER A 30 -30.71 -12.53 8.32
CA SER A 30 -31.96 -12.62 7.57
C SER A 30 -31.94 -13.75 6.53
N TYR A 31 -30.77 -14.26 6.15
CA TYR A 31 -30.54 -15.18 5.02
C TYR A 31 -29.73 -16.42 5.44
N ILE A 32 -30.16 -17.11 6.50
CA ILE A 32 -29.57 -18.42 6.84
C ILE A 32 -30.23 -19.48 5.98
N THR A 33 -29.70 -19.73 4.79
CA THR A 33 -29.99 -20.96 4.05
C THR A 33 -28.69 -21.72 3.90
N LYS A 34 -28.50 -22.75 4.75
CA LYS A 34 -27.44 -23.75 4.56
C LYS A 34 -27.50 -24.39 3.17
N ASP A 35 -28.67 -24.34 2.55
CA ASP A 35 -29.02 -24.99 1.29
C ASP A 35 -28.80 -24.07 0.07
N ASP A 36 -28.45 -22.80 0.25
CA ASP A 36 -28.12 -21.88 -0.86
C ASP A 36 -26.88 -21.01 -0.56
N PRO A 37 -25.69 -21.50 -0.95
CA PRO A 37 -24.43 -20.78 -0.77
C PRO A 37 -24.38 -19.44 -1.50
N ILE A 38 -25.09 -19.28 -2.62
CA ILE A 38 -25.09 -18.05 -3.39
C ILE A 38 -25.83 -16.96 -2.61
N THR A 39 -27.00 -17.29 -2.06
CA THR A 39 -27.76 -16.35 -1.21
C THR A 39 -26.98 -15.98 0.05
N ALA A 40 -26.25 -16.92 0.64
CA ALA A 40 -25.39 -16.66 1.80
C ALA A 40 -24.25 -15.66 1.49
N VAL A 41 -23.52 -15.87 0.38
CA VAL A 41 -22.45 -14.97 -0.06
C VAL A 41 -23.01 -13.59 -0.43
N THR A 42 -24.11 -13.56 -1.18
CA THR A 42 -24.73 -12.30 -1.62
C THR A 42 -25.24 -11.48 -0.43
N GLY A 43 -25.83 -12.13 0.57
CA GLY A 43 -26.28 -11.46 1.80
C GLY A 43 -25.13 -10.87 2.61
N ILE A 44 -23.99 -11.57 2.71
CA ILE A 44 -22.79 -11.05 3.39
C ILE A 44 -22.27 -9.80 2.68
N LEU A 45 -22.19 -9.84 1.35
CA LEU A 45 -21.78 -8.70 0.55
C LEU A 45 -22.75 -7.51 0.75
N TRP A 46 -24.06 -7.78 0.76
CA TRP A 46 -25.07 -6.77 1.03
C TRP A 46 -24.91 -6.14 2.41
N ASP A 47 -24.77 -6.92 3.47
CA ASP A 47 -24.60 -6.42 4.84
C ASP A 47 -23.31 -5.58 5.01
N ILE A 48 -22.24 -5.95 4.30
CA ILE A 48 -21.01 -5.14 4.23
C ILE A 48 -21.31 -3.77 3.60
N THR A 49 -22.07 -3.72 2.51
CA THR A 49 -22.45 -2.43 1.88
C THR A 49 -23.34 -1.57 2.77
N GLN A 50 -24.16 -2.19 3.62
CA GLN A 50 -25.01 -1.49 4.60
C GLN A 50 -24.27 -1.11 5.89
N GLY A 51 -23.02 -1.54 6.06
CA GLY A 51 -22.19 -1.19 7.21
C GLY A 51 -22.58 -1.93 8.49
N ASP A 52 -23.02 -3.20 8.38
CA ASP A 52 -23.36 -4.03 9.52
C ASP A 52 -22.25 -4.04 10.59
N LYS A 53 -22.62 -3.79 11.84
CA LYS A 53 -21.66 -3.60 12.94
C LYS A 53 -20.99 -4.91 13.34
N GLU A 54 -21.67 -6.03 13.19
CA GLU A 54 -21.17 -7.33 13.62
C GLU A 54 -20.18 -7.91 12.61
N LEU A 55 -20.53 -7.87 11.32
CA LEU A 55 -19.63 -8.18 10.21
C LEU A 55 -18.41 -7.29 10.19
N LYS A 56 -18.57 -6.00 10.49
CA LYS A 56 -17.43 -5.08 10.57
C LYS A 56 -16.42 -5.50 11.65
N LYS A 57 -16.88 -5.96 12.82
CA LYS A 57 -16.00 -6.48 13.89
C LYS A 57 -15.28 -7.76 13.47
N ILE A 58 -15.95 -8.63 12.72
CA ILE A 58 -15.34 -9.85 12.16
C ILE A 58 -14.22 -9.46 11.20
N ILE A 59 -14.49 -8.55 10.26
CA ILE A 59 -13.48 -8.05 9.30
C ILE A 59 -12.32 -7.35 10.02
N GLU A 60 -12.57 -6.53 11.05
CA GLU A 60 -11.51 -5.90 11.86
C GLU A 60 -10.63 -6.96 12.57
N THR A 61 -11.22 -8.08 12.99
CA THR A 61 -10.47 -9.19 13.59
C THR A 61 -9.63 -9.92 12.54
N MET A 62 -10.16 -10.12 11.34
CA MET A 62 -9.42 -10.66 10.19
C MET A 62 -8.23 -9.76 9.83
N ASP A 63 -8.45 -8.45 9.75
CA ASP A 63 -7.39 -7.46 9.52
C ASP A 63 -6.27 -7.56 10.57
N ASN A 64 -6.62 -7.77 11.84
CA ASN A 64 -5.65 -7.95 12.91
C ASN A 64 -4.86 -9.26 12.80
N ILE A 65 -5.51 -10.36 12.40
CA ILE A 65 -4.85 -11.67 12.19
C ILE A 65 -3.72 -11.53 11.16
N ASP A 66 -4.02 -10.87 10.03
CA ASP A 66 -3.08 -10.75 8.91
C ASP A 66 -2.27 -9.44 8.91
N LYS A 67 -2.44 -8.61 9.95
CA LYS A 67 -1.82 -7.29 10.09
C LYS A 67 -2.11 -6.38 8.88
N ILE A 68 -3.24 -6.58 8.23
CA ILE A 68 -3.71 -5.76 7.13
C ILE A 68 -4.20 -4.45 7.73
N LYS A 69 -3.59 -3.34 7.30
CA LYS A 69 -4.07 -2.00 7.65
C LYS A 69 -4.91 -1.49 6.49
N ALA A 70 -6.21 -1.28 6.72
CA ALA A 70 -7.07 -0.64 5.75
C ALA A 70 -6.42 0.67 5.25
N GLU A 71 -6.46 0.96 3.94
CA GLU A 71 -5.92 2.23 3.41
C GLU A 71 -6.55 3.47 4.08
N ASN A 72 -7.77 3.31 4.58
CA ASN A 72 -8.53 4.31 5.32
C ASN A 72 -8.07 4.47 6.78
N SER A 73 -7.29 3.53 7.33
CA SER A 73 -6.76 3.59 8.69
C SER A 73 -5.49 4.46 8.80
N ARG A 74 -4.89 4.85 7.68
CA ARG A 74 -3.72 5.73 7.69
C ARG A 74 -4.11 7.11 8.19
N SER A 75 -3.39 7.60 9.20
CA SER A 75 -3.59 8.96 9.70
C SER A 75 -3.41 9.99 8.57
N ARG A 76 -4.05 11.15 8.69
CA ARG A 76 -3.87 12.26 7.74
C ARG A 76 -2.39 12.58 7.53
N LEU A 77 -1.61 12.60 8.62
CA LEU A 77 -0.16 12.85 8.57
C LEU A 77 0.58 11.76 7.77
N GLU A 78 0.22 10.48 7.97
CA GLU A 78 0.82 9.37 7.22
C GLU A 78 0.51 9.47 5.72
N LYS A 79 -0.73 9.79 5.34
CA LYS A 79 -1.11 10.01 3.93
C LYS A 79 -0.31 11.16 3.31
N ILE A 80 -0.24 12.31 4.00
CA ILE A 80 0.56 13.47 3.57
C ILE A 80 2.04 13.09 3.39
N THR A 81 2.59 12.32 4.33
CA THR A 81 4.00 11.90 4.33
C THR A 81 4.32 10.99 3.16
N VAL A 82 3.47 9.98 2.91
CA VAL A 82 3.63 9.08 1.76
C VAL A 82 3.59 9.87 0.45
N THR A 83 2.60 10.76 0.30
CA THR A 83 2.46 11.57 -0.90
C THR A 83 3.65 12.51 -1.11
N TRP A 84 4.10 13.20 -0.06
CA TRP A 84 5.26 14.09 -0.15
C TRP A 84 6.52 13.32 -0.55
N LEU A 85 6.78 12.16 0.06
CA LEU A 85 7.95 11.33 -0.29
C LEU A 85 7.88 10.83 -1.73
N LYS A 86 6.71 10.38 -2.21
CA LYS A 86 6.55 9.95 -3.62
C LYS A 86 6.87 11.09 -4.61
N LYS A 87 6.42 12.31 -4.31
CA LYS A 87 6.73 13.50 -5.13
C LYS A 87 8.21 13.88 -5.04
N ALA A 88 8.78 13.88 -3.84
CA ALA A 88 10.20 14.17 -3.65
C ALA A 88 11.11 13.15 -4.37
N TYR A 89 10.72 11.88 -4.40
CA TYR A 89 11.43 10.86 -5.17
C TYR A 89 11.28 11.04 -6.69
N ARG A 90 10.10 11.45 -7.18
CA ARG A 90 9.95 11.82 -8.61
C ARG A 90 10.96 12.91 -8.98
N GLU A 91 10.93 14.02 -8.25
CA GLU A 91 11.86 15.14 -8.46
C GLU A 91 13.33 14.75 -8.27
N HIS A 92 13.62 13.80 -7.38
CA HIS A 92 14.98 13.29 -7.19
C HIS A 92 15.47 12.56 -8.45
N PHE A 93 14.62 11.73 -9.05
CA PHE A 93 14.98 10.97 -10.25
C PHE A 93 14.98 11.82 -11.52
N GLU A 94 14.09 12.81 -11.63
CA GLU A 94 14.00 13.70 -12.79
C GLU A 94 15.06 14.81 -12.75
N ASN A 95 15.24 15.46 -11.59
CA ASN A 95 15.97 16.73 -11.46
C ASN A 95 17.11 16.70 -10.43
N GLY A 96 17.42 15.54 -9.84
CA GLY A 96 18.47 15.43 -8.81
C GLY A 96 18.10 16.07 -7.47
N TYR A 97 16.82 16.33 -7.21
CA TYR A 97 16.35 16.94 -5.96
C TYR A 97 16.83 16.21 -4.70
N VAL A 98 17.25 16.97 -3.69
CA VAL A 98 17.71 16.41 -2.41
C VAL A 98 16.53 16.20 -1.45
N ILE A 99 16.17 14.94 -1.22
CA ILE A 99 15.09 14.58 -0.29
C ILE A 99 15.58 14.80 1.15
N SER A 100 15.12 15.88 1.78
CA SER A 100 15.52 16.24 3.14
C SER A 100 14.35 16.21 4.13
N ARG A 101 14.63 15.66 5.32
CA ARG A 101 13.69 15.67 6.44
C ARG A 101 13.31 17.08 6.87
N SER A 102 14.25 18.03 6.82
CA SER A 102 14.01 19.42 7.20
C SER A 102 13.00 20.10 6.27
N MET A 103 13.09 19.90 4.96
CA MET A 103 12.10 20.41 3.99
C MET A 103 10.74 19.76 4.20
N TYR A 104 10.70 18.45 4.44
CA TYR A 104 9.46 17.75 4.79
C TYR A 104 8.81 18.31 6.07
N LEU A 105 9.59 18.53 7.13
CA LEU A 105 9.09 19.07 8.39
C LEU A 105 8.54 20.50 8.23
N LYS A 106 9.20 21.34 7.41
CA LYS A 106 8.67 22.65 7.03
C LYS A 106 7.34 22.52 6.29
N PHE A 107 7.26 21.61 5.32
CA PHE A 107 6.06 21.35 4.54
C PHE A 107 4.88 20.91 5.42
N ILE A 108 5.05 19.94 6.33
CA ILE A 108 3.93 19.48 7.17
C ILE A 108 3.44 20.56 8.13
N LYS A 109 4.31 21.46 8.60
CA LYS A 109 3.88 22.60 9.43
C LYS A 109 2.95 23.53 8.66
N ILE A 110 3.29 23.83 7.41
CA ILE A 110 2.47 24.67 6.52
C ILE A 110 1.10 24.03 6.26
N ILE A 111 1.06 22.72 6.05
CA ILE A 111 -0.18 21.99 5.71
C ILE A 111 -1.05 21.75 6.93
N MET A 112 -0.46 21.36 8.06
CA MET A 112 -1.21 20.95 9.25
C MET A 112 -1.59 22.13 10.16
N LYS A 113 -0.89 23.27 10.03
CA LYS A 113 -1.17 24.53 10.75
C LYS A 113 -1.45 24.33 12.25
N PRO A 114 -0.48 23.81 13.04
CA PRO A 114 -0.67 23.62 14.47
C PRO A 114 -1.00 24.96 15.15
N THR A 115 -1.98 24.97 16.05
CA THR A 115 -2.48 26.17 16.74
C THR A 115 -1.75 26.49 18.04
N SER A 116 -0.92 25.58 18.53
CA SER A 116 -0.14 25.75 19.76
C SER A 116 1.28 25.23 19.61
N LYS A 117 2.19 25.74 20.45
CA LYS A 117 3.59 25.28 20.47
C LYS A 117 3.73 23.80 20.82
N GLU A 118 2.91 23.33 21.76
CA GLU A 118 2.86 21.91 22.12
C GLU A 118 2.38 21.05 20.95
N GLY A 119 1.35 21.48 20.23
CA GLY A 119 0.85 20.83 19.02
C GLY A 119 1.91 20.78 17.91
N GLU A 120 2.67 21.86 17.74
CA GLU A 120 3.80 21.92 16.81
C GLU A 120 4.88 20.88 17.17
N ASN A 121 5.27 20.80 18.44
CA ASN A 121 6.27 19.84 18.91
C ASN A 121 5.82 18.38 18.70
N LYS A 122 4.55 18.07 19.03
CA LYS A 122 3.96 16.74 18.78
C LYS A 122 3.91 16.40 17.29
N LEU A 123 3.59 17.36 16.44
CA LEU A 123 3.59 17.21 14.98
C LEU A 123 5.00 16.92 14.45
N ILE A 124 6.01 17.68 14.90
CA ILE A 124 7.42 17.47 14.49
C ILE A 124 7.90 16.08 14.90
N ALA A 125 7.64 15.67 16.14
CA ALA A 125 8.04 14.36 16.64
C ALA A 125 7.39 13.22 15.83
N SER A 126 6.06 13.32 15.62
CA SER A 126 5.29 12.32 14.86
C SER A 126 5.70 12.28 13.39
N GLY A 127 5.87 13.45 12.77
CA GLY A 127 6.33 13.59 11.39
C GLY A 127 7.74 13.03 11.20
N THR A 128 8.66 13.31 12.13
CA THR A 128 10.03 12.77 12.10
C THR A 128 10.02 11.24 12.13
N LYS A 129 9.24 10.65 13.04
CA LYS A 129 9.11 9.19 13.14
C LYS A 129 8.55 8.57 11.86
N LEU A 130 7.49 9.16 11.30
CA LEU A 130 6.87 8.69 10.06
C LEU A 130 7.80 8.82 8.86
N TYR A 131 8.45 9.99 8.71
CA TYR A 131 9.44 10.22 7.66
C TYR A 131 10.53 9.17 7.70
N ASN A 132 11.18 9.00 8.85
CA ASN A 132 12.30 8.07 8.98
C ASN A 132 11.87 6.64 8.63
N LYS A 133 10.69 6.21 9.11
CA LYS A 133 10.14 4.88 8.83
C LYS A 133 9.89 4.64 7.34
N ILE A 134 9.22 5.57 6.67
CA ILE A 134 8.85 5.39 5.26
C ILE A 134 10.09 5.56 4.36
N TYR A 135 10.90 6.57 4.63
CA TYR A 135 12.13 6.83 3.89
C TYR A 135 13.13 5.67 3.98
N SER A 136 13.34 5.10 5.18
CA SER A 136 14.22 3.94 5.33
C SER A 136 13.70 2.72 4.58
N ALA A 137 12.38 2.46 4.61
CA ALA A 137 11.77 1.39 3.84
C ALA A 137 11.98 1.57 2.33
N TYR A 138 11.80 2.79 1.81
CA TYR A 138 12.07 3.09 0.41
C TYR A 138 13.55 2.95 0.05
N LYS A 139 14.46 3.42 0.90
CA LYS A 139 15.90 3.27 0.71
C LYS A 139 16.32 1.80 0.67
N MET A 140 15.83 0.99 1.60
CA MET A 140 16.13 -0.46 1.64
C MET A 140 15.64 -1.14 0.36
N ARG A 141 14.39 -0.89 -0.05
CA ARG A 141 13.86 -1.46 -1.30
C ARG A 141 14.72 -1.11 -2.51
N GLN A 142 15.13 0.15 -2.64
CA GLN A 142 16.01 0.58 -3.74
C GLN A 142 17.40 -0.07 -3.69
N MET A 143 17.96 -0.29 -2.50
CA MET A 143 19.24 -1.01 -2.39
C MET A 143 19.12 -2.46 -2.81
N SER A 144 17.98 -3.10 -2.57
CA SER A 144 17.72 -4.47 -3.02
C SER A 144 17.56 -4.57 -4.54
N VAL A 145 17.00 -3.55 -5.19
CA VAL A 145 16.92 -3.47 -6.67
C VAL A 145 18.29 -3.65 -7.32
N ARG A 146 19.30 -2.96 -6.77
CA ARG A 146 20.68 -2.97 -7.28
C ARG A 146 21.40 -4.31 -7.17
N LYS A 147 20.78 -5.31 -6.54
CA LYS A 147 21.36 -6.64 -6.31
C LYS A 147 20.64 -7.73 -7.11
N THR A 148 19.80 -7.35 -8.07
CA THR A 148 18.94 -8.31 -8.78
C THR A 148 19.49 -8.58 -10.17
N ASP A 149 19.99 -9.78 -10.40
CA ASP A 149 20.62 -10.20 -11.67
C ASP A 149 19.68 -9.99 -12.87
N LYS A 150 18.39 -10.29 -12.72
CA LYS A 150 17.36 -10.11 -13.76
C LYS A 150 17.21 -8.64 -14.21
N LEU A 151 17.45 -7.68 -13.31
CA LEU A 151 17.43 -6.26 -13.69
C LEU A 151 18.70 -5.87 -14.45
N ASP A 152 19.84 -6.46 -14.11
CA ASP A 152 21.08 -6.23 -14.84
C ASP A 152 21.01 -6.83 -16.26
N GLU A 153 20.38 -7.99 -16.43
CA GLU A 153 20.02 -8.53 -17.75
C GLU A 153 19.13 -7.56 -18.54
N LEU A 154 18.10 -6.99 -17.88
CA LEU A 154 17.21 -6.03 -18.53
C LEU A 154 17.93 -4.73 -18.95
N LYS A 155 18.84 -4.24 -18.11
CA LYS A 155 19.70 -3.10 -18.43
C LYS A 155 20.60 -3.38 -19.64
N ALA A 156 21.15 -4.60 -19.72
CA ALA A 156 21.97 -5.01 -20.86
C ALA A 156 21.16 -5.13 -22.16
N LYS A 157 19.89 -5.56 -22.07
CA LYS A 157 18.97 -5.67 -23.22
C LYS A 157 18.54 -4.31 -23.76
N TYR A 158 18.41 -3.29 -22.91
CA TYR A 158 17.99 -1.93 -23.28
C TYR A 158 19.00 -0.86 -22.82
N PRO A 159 20.22 -0.84 -23.39
CA PRO A 159 21.30 0.02 -22.90
C PRO A 159 21.03 1.52 -23.08
N ASN A 160 20.15 1.88 -24.03
CA ASN A 160 19.77 3.28 -24.31
C ASN A 160 18.69 3.82 -23.36
N LEU A 161 18.15 2.98 -22.47
CA LEU A 161 17.07 3.34 -21.54
C LEU A 161 17.58 3.38 -20.10
N ASN A 162 17.03 4.30 -19.29
CA ASN A 162 17.33 4.38 -17.86
C ASN A 162 16.49 3.40 -17.03
N ILE A 163 16.70 2.11 -17.29
CA ILE A 163 15.95 0.98 -16.71
C ILE A 163 16.03 0.98 -15.18
N GLU A 164 17.23 1.20 -14.60
CA GLU A 164 17.40 1.22 -13.14
C GLU A 164 16.53 2.31 -12.49
N THR A 165 16.54 3.52 -13.04
CA THR A 165 15.79 4.64 -12.47
C THR A 165 14.29 4.42 -12.57
N ALA A 166 13.82 3.96 -13.74
CA ALA A 166 12.42 3.67 -13.98
C ALA A 166 11.90 2.60 -13.00
N TYR A 167 12.62 1.49 -12.85
CA TYR A 167 12.23 0.41 -11.95
C TYR A 167 12.26 0.83 -10.47
N ARG A 168 13.30 1.57 -10.04
CA ARG A 168 13.38 2.11 -8.67
C ARG A 168 12.21 3.04 -8.35
N TYR A 169 11.78 3.87 -9.31
CA TYR A 169 10.60 4.72 -9.14
C TYR A 169 9.30 3.90 -9.04
N ALA A 170 9.16 2.87 -9.86
CA ALA A 170 8.04 1.93 -9.85
C ALA A 170 7.85 1.27 -8.47
N ILE A 171 8.96 0.89 -7.82
CA ILE A 171 8.92 0.32 -6.46
C ILE A 171 8.58 1.36 -5.39
N VAL A 172 9.12 2.58 -5.49
CA VAL A 172 8.81 3.67 -4.53
C VAL A 172 7.33 4.05 -4.59
N THR A 173 6.73 4.03 -5.78
CA THR A 173 5.31 4.31 -5.95
C THR A 173 4.41 3.15 -5.50
N GLY A 174 5.01 1.98 -5.21
CA GLY A 174 4.30 0.77 -4.80
C GLY A 174 3.55 0.10 -5.94
N LYS A 175 4.02 0.31 -7.18
CA LYS A 175 3.45 -0.28 -8.39
C LYS A 175 4.08 -1.63 -8.74
N PHE A 176 5.33 -1.83 -8.36
CA PHE A 176 6.07 -3.08 -8.53
C PHE A 176 6.80 -3.44 -7.22
N ASN A 177 7.15 -4.71 -7.06
CA ASN A 177 8.00 -5.24 -6.00
C ASN A 177 9.29 -5.84 -6.59
N LEU A 178 10.01 -6.63 -5.79
CA LEU A 178 11.26 -7.28 -6.18
C LEU A 178 11.07 -8.75 -6.55
N ASN A 179 9.85 -9.18 -6.85
CA ASN A 179 9.58 -10.55 -7.26
C ASN A 179 9.85 -10.72 -8.77
N ALA A 180 9.98 -11.98 -9.22
CA ALA A 180 10.32 -12.28 -10.60
C ALA A 180 9.23 -11.85 -11.60
N ASP A 181 7.97 -11.93 -11.18
CA ASP A 181 6.78 -11.57 -11.97
C ASP A 181 6.73 -10.07 -12.26
N ASP A 182 6.93 -9.23 -11.24
CA ASP A 182 6.92 -7.75 -11.38
C ASP A 182 8.05 -7.26 -12.29
N ILE A 183 9.21 -7.95 -12.29
CA ILE A 183 10.32 -7.64 -13.22
C ILE A 183 9.95 -8.01 -14.65
N GLU A 184 9.27 -9.13 -14.85
CA GLU A 184 8.84 -9.59 -16.16
C GLU A 184 7.74 -8.69 -16.75
N ASP A 185 6.75 -8.32 -15.93
CA ASP A 185 5.73 -7.34 -16.29
C ASP A 185 6.36 -6.00 -16.70
N PHE A 186 7.36 -5.54 -15.95
CA PHE A 186 8.09 -4.34 -16.29
C PHE A 186 8.88 -4.48 -17.60
N GLU A 187 9.48 -5.64 -17.86
CA GLU A 187 10.15 -5.92 -19.14
C GLU A 187 9.16 -5.84 -20.31
N TYR A 188 7.97 -6.42 -20.21
CA TYR A 188 6.95 -6.31 -21.26
C TYR A 188 6.54 -4.86 -21.51
N LEU A 189 6.40 -4.03 -20.47
CA LEU A 189 6.14 -2.60 -20.65
C LEU A 189 7.26 -1.91 -21.44
N VAL A 190 8.52 -2.21 -21.14
CA VAL A 190 9.67 -1.67 -21.90
C VAL A 190 9.65 -2.15 -23.35
N GLN A 191 9.32 -3.42 -23.58
CA GLN A 191 9.16 -3.98 -24.93
C GLN A 191 8.10 -3.22 -25.73
N PHE A 192 6.92 -2.99 -25.16
CA PHE A 192 5.85 -2.24 -25.85
C PHE A 192 6.25 -0.80 -26.19
N LEU A 193 7.00 -0.14 -25.29
CA LEU A 193 7.48 1.22 -25.52
C LEU A 193 8.58 1.30 -26.60
N THR A 194 9.31 0.21 -26.83
CA THR A 194 10.43 0.15 -27.79
C THR A 194 10.08 -0.56 -29.10
N GLN A 195 8.92 -1.20 -29.20
CA GLN A 195 8.46 -1.93 -30.39
C GLN A 195 8.45 -1.09 -31.67
N ASN A 196 8.19 0.21 -31.56
CA ASN A 196 8.12 1.14 -32.69
C ASN A 196 9.39 1.99 -32.88
N GLN A 197 10.47 1.71 -32.14
CA GLN A 197 11.75 2.42 -32.24
C GLN A 197 12.82 1.62 -33.01
N LYS A 198 12.39 0.57 -33.74
CA LYS A 198 13.24 -0.18 -34.67
C LYS A 198 13.38 0.52 -36.01
#